data_AF-A0A239F3L6-F1
#
_entry.id   AF-A0A239F3L6-F1
#
_cell.length_a   1.000
_cell.length_b   1.000
_cell.length_c   1.000
_cell.angle_alpha   90.00
_cell.angle_beta   90.00
_cell.angle_gamma   90.00
#
_symmetry.space_group_name_H-M   'P 1'
#
loop_
_entity.id
_entity.type
_entity.pdbx_description
1 polymer ?
#
loop_
_entity_poly.entity_id
_entity_poly.type
_entity_poly.pdbx_seq_one_letter_code
_entity_poly.pdbx_strand_id
1 'polypeptide(L)'
;MTLLTYRTQARWAVAVVNSKKATAEFYDVETNKRIPRTAWTADMKAFAAEKAANVPKPPFVFRLTIIGWIVVALLAAGFGVMTYETLKPTEQSAEQVAMEQTPVVGDMYFGRFEGAAEPDSLVAISDLGFGWFKIVKVEGDTYFVAKSTDMSKQHQPKEQLESAEFEEEGTPAKIVEQTGWQLTLEAIDESVTFYVTDKK
;
A
#
# COMPACT_ATOMS: atom_id res chain seq x y z
N MET A 1 -41.29 -42.49 -29.80
CA MET A 1 -40.18 -41.66 -29.28
C MET A 1 -40.65 -40.90 -28.05
N THR A 2 -39.85 -40.85 -26.99
CA THR A 2 -40.15 -40.09 -25.76
C THR A 2 -39.12 -38.97 -25.58
N LEU A 3 -39.60 -37.80 -25.15
CA LEU A 3 -38.74 -36.66 -24.82
C LEU A 3 -38.54 -36.60 -23.31
N LEU A 4 -37.28 -36.65 -22.88
CA LEU A 4 -36.89 -36.41 -21.49
C LEU A 4 -36.19 -35.06 -21.40
N THR A 5 -36.61 -34.24 -20.44
CA THR A 5 -35.94 -32.98 -20.11
C THR A 5 -35.29 -33.09 -18.75
N TYR A 6 -34.00 -32.77 -18.65
CA TYR A 6 -33.27 -32.75 -17.40
C TYR A 6 -32.49 -31.45 -17.23
N ARG A 7 -32.06 -31.19 -15.99
CA ARG A 7 -31.14 -30.10 -15.66
C ARG A 7 -29.98 -30.61 -14.86
N THR A 8 -28.80 -30.11 -15.19
CA THR A 8 -27.59 -30.41 -14.45
C THR A 8 -27.57 -29.59 -13.17
N GLN A 9 -27.32 -30.26 -12.05
CA GLN A 9 -27.05 -29.66 -10.76
C GLN A 9 -25.62 -30.00 -10.37
N ALA A 10 -24.80 -28.99 -10.07
CA ALA A 10 -23.47 -29.16 -9.51
C ALA A 10 -23.53 -28.83 -8.01
N ARG A 11 -23.11 -29.78 -7.17
CA ARG A 11 -23.01 -29.61 -5.72
C ARG A 11 -21.54 -29.59 -5.33
N TRP A 12 -21.11 -28.45 -4.83
CA TRP A 12 -19.79 -28.23 -4.26
C TRP A 12 -19.93 -28.07 -2.75
N ALA A 13 -18.84 -28.26 -2.00
CA ALA A 13 -18.87 -28.10 -0.54
C ALA A 13 -19.37 -26.70 -0.11
N VAL A 14 -18.99 -25.67 -0.86
CA VAL A 14 -19.30 -24.26 -0.56
C VAL A 14 -20.54 -23.73 -1.27
N ALA A 15 -21.00 -24.37 -2.35
CA ALA A 15 -22.08 -23.84 -3.18
C ALA A 15 -22.84 -24.93 -3.93
N VAL A 16 -24.11 -24.65 -4.20
CA VAL A 16 -24.95 -25.42 -5.10
C VAL A 16 -25.31 -24.56 -6.31
N VAL A 17 -25.07 -25.10 -7.50
CA VAL A 17 -25.32 -24.43 -8.77
C VAL A 17 -26.26 -25.26 -9.62
N ASN A 18 -27.34 -24.64 -10.10
CA ASN A 18 -28.25 -25.24 -11.06
C ASN A 18 -28.03 -24.62 -12.44
N SER A 19 -28.06 -25.44 -13.49
CA SER A 19 -28.08 -24.95 -14.87
C SER A 19 -29.32 -24.10 -15.11
N LYS A 20 -29.14 -22.93 -15.73
CA LYS A 20 -30.24 -22.06 -16.19
C LYS A 20 -31.03 -22.71 -17.33
N LYS A 21 -30.37 -23.53 -18.16
CA LYS A 21 -30.97 -24.15 -19.35
C LYS A 21 -31.37 -25.59 -19.05
N ALA A 22 -32.59 -25.96 -19.42
CA ALA A 22 -33.02 -27.35 -19.48
C ALA A 22 -32.50 -27.99 -20.76
N THR A 23 -32.02 -29.23 -20.64
CA THR A 23 -31.56 -30.03 -21.76
C THR A 23 -32.61 -31.07 -22.09
N ALA A 24 -32.95 -31.15 -23.38
CA ALA A 24 -33.80 -32.19 -23.96
C ALA A 24 -32.95 -33.34 -24.50
N GLU A 25 -33.43 -34.58 -24.33
CA GLU A 25 -32.94 -35.78 -24.98
C GLU A 25 -34.11 -36.65 -25.45
N PHE A 26 -33.98 -37.22 -26.66
CA PHE A 26 -34.94 -38.15 -27.22
C PHE A 26 -34.49 -39.58 -27.01
N TYR A 27 -35.44 -40.43 -26.63
CA TYR A 27 -35.26 -41.86 -26.48
C TYR A 27 -36.18 -42.59 -27.45
N ASP A 28 -35.64 -43.63 -28.07
CA ASP A 28 -36.42 -44.57 -28.84
C ASP A 28 -37.22 -45.47 -27.89
N VAL A 29 -38.50 -45.68 -28.19
CA VAL A 29 -39.45 -46.36 -27.30
C VAL A 29 -39.24 -47.87 -27.33
N GLU A 30 -38.81 -48.42 -28.46
CA GLU A 30 -38.61 -49.86 -28.62
C GLU A 30 -37.27 -50.31 -28.06
N THR A 31 -36.22 -49.52 -28.26
CA THR A 31 -34.84 -49.87 -27.86
C THR A 31 -34.39 -49.22 -26.56
N ASN A 32 -35.14 -48.24 -26.04
CA ASN A 32 -34.79 -47.40 -24.88
C ASN A 32 -33.38 -46.76 -24.99
N LYS A 33 -32.89 -46.59 -26.23
CA LYS A 33 -31.58 -45.97 -26.50
C LYS A 33 -31.74 -44.48 -26.78
N ARG A 34 -30.76 -43.72 -26.31
CA ARG A 34 -30.65 -42.28 -26.57
C ARG A 34 -30.39 -42.03 -28.05
N ILE A 35 -31.21 -41.19 -28.67
CA ILE A 35 -31.02 -40.75 -30.05
C ILE A 35 -30.02 -39.58 -30.06
N PRO A 36 -28.87 -39.70 -30.75
CA PRO A 36 -27.85 -38.66 -30.77
C PRO A 36 -28.38 -37.39 -31.45
N ARG A 37 -27.96 -36.22 -30.97
CA ARG A 37 -28.41 -34.90 -31.49
C ARG A 37 -28.17 -34.68 -32.98
N THR A 38 -27.16 -35.35 -33.54
CA THR A 38 -26.86 -35.32 -34.97
C THR A 38 -27.94 -35.99 -35.82
N ALA A 39 -28.65 -36.98 -35.26
CA ALA A 39 -29.73 -37.71 -35.93
C ALA A 39 -31.11 -37.03 -35.76
N TRP A 40 -31.16 -35.85 -35.13
CA TRP A 40 -32.43 -35.15 -34.90
C TRP A 40 -32.90 -34.43 -36.16
N THR A 41 -34.16 -34.64 -36.53
CA THR A 41 -34.83 -33.88 -37.58
C THR A 41 -35.07 -32.42 -37.16
N ALA A 42 -35.39 -31.55 -38.12
CA ALA A 42 -35.72 -30.15 -37.83
C ALA A 42 -36.93 -30.03 -36.88
N ASP A 43 -37.96 -30.85 -37.09
CA ASP A 43 -39.16 -30.87 -36.25
C ASP A 43 -38.86 -31.35 -34.82
N MET A 44 -37.98 -32.34 -34.67
CA MET A 44 -37.50 -32.79 -33.36
C MET A 44 -36.78 -31.66 -32.60
N LYS A 45 -35.96 -30.87 -33.31
CA LYS A 45 -35.25 -29.74 -32.72
C LYS A 45 -36.23 -28.62 -32.30
N ALA A 46 -37.22 -28.30 -33.13
CA ALA A 46 -38.24 -27.31 -32.82
C ALA A 46 -39.09 -27.73 -31.60
N PHE A 47 -39.56 -28.98 -31.59
CA PHE A 47 -40.35 -29.54 -30.49
C PHE A 47 -39.55 -29.59 -29.17
N ALA A 48 -38.27 -29.99 -29.22
CA ALA A 48 -37.39 -29.97 -28.06
C ALA A 48 -37.17 -28.55 -27.52
N ALA A 49 -37.02 -27.55 -28.40
CA ALA A 49 -36.85 -26.16 -28.00
C ALA A 49 -38.11 -25.59 -27.32
N GLU A 50 -39.28 -25.85 -27.88
CA GLU A 50 -40.57 -25.44 -27.32
C GLU A 50 -40.80 -26.06 -25.93
N LYS A 51 -40.56 -27.37 -25.80
CA LYS A 51 -40.72 -28.06 -24.52
C LYS A 51 -39.67 -27.63 -23.49
N ALA A 52 -38.42 -27.40 -23.90
CA ALA A 52 -37.37 -26.91 -23.00
C ALA A 52 -37.66 -25.49 -22.47
N ALA A 53 -38.30 -24.63 -23.27
CA ALA A 53 -38.71 -23.29 -22.86
C ALA A 53 -39.82 -23.32 -21.80
N ASN A 54 -40.69 -24.33 -21.85
CA ASN A 54 -41.81 -24.52 -20.93
C ASN A 54 -41.44 -25.26 -19.62
N VAL A 55 -40.16 -25.66 -19.44
CA VAL A 55 -39.73 -26.33 -18.20
C VAL A 55 -39.67 -25.30 -17.05
N PRO A 56 -40.30 -25.57 -15.88
CA PRO A 56 -40.32 -24.67 -14.72
C PRO A 56 -38.91 -24.20 -14.38
N LYS A 57 -38.68 -22.90 -14.17
CA LYS A 57 -37.35 -22.34 -13.84
C LYS A 57 -36.79 -22.94 -12.53
N PRO A 58 -35.46 -23.06 -12.37
CA PRO A 58 -34.91 -23.58 -11.13
C PRO A 58 -35.16 -22.58 -10.00
N PRO A 59 -35.36 -23.02 -8.75
CA PRO A 59 -35.66 -22.13 -7.62
C PRO A 59 -34.52 -21.15 -7.34
N PHE A 60 -33.28 -21.53 -7.67
CA PHE A 60 -32.09 -20.68 -7.61
C PHE A 60 -31.07 -21.16 -8.64
N VAL A 61 -30.27 -20.24 -9.17
CA VAL A 61 -29.14 -20.56 -10.06
C VAL A 61 -27.88 -20.86 -9.26
N PHE A 62 -27.65 -20.08 -8.21
CA PHE A 62 -26.50 -20.21 -7.32
C PHE A 62 -26.98 -20.01 -5.89
N ARG A 63 -26.52 -20.86 -4.98
CA ARG A 63 -26.78 -20.74 -3.54
C ARG A 63 -25.55 -21.19 -2.77
N LEU A 64 -25.06 -20.34 -1.87
CA LEU A 64 -24.03 -20.73 -0.91
C LEU A 64 -24.61 -21.73 0.10
N THR A 65 -23.80 -22.73 0.44
CA THR A 65 -24.08 -23.61 1.56
C THR A 65 -23.74 -22.90 2.88
N ILE A 66 -24.12 -23.49 4.01
CA ILE A 66 -23.71 -22.99 5.34
C ILE A 66 -22.18 -22.90 5.43
N ILE A 67 -21.48 -23.91 4.90
CA ILE A 67 -20.00 -23.92 4.83
C ILE A 67 -19.50 -22.75 3.98
N GLY A 68 -20.14 -22.49 2.83
CA GLY A 68 -19.80 -21.34 1.98
C GLY A 68 -19.92 -20.00 2.73
N TRP A 69 -20.97 -19.83 3.54
CA TRP A 69 -21.12 -18.64 4.39
C TRP A 69 -20.05 -18.52 5.47
N ILE A 70 -19.65 -19.62 6.10
CA ILE A 70 -18.54 -19.63 7.07
C ILE A 70 -17.24 -19.18 6.40
N VAL A 71 -16.95 -19.68 5.19
CA VAL A 71 -15.76 -19.27 4.43
C VAL A 71 -15.80 -17.77 4.11
N VAL A 72 -16.94 -17.23 3.68
CA VAL A 72 -17.08 -15.79 3.43
C VAL A 72 -16.85 -14.97 4.70
N ALA A 73 -17.39 -15.41 5.84
CA ALA A 73 -17.18 -14.74 7.12
C ALA A 73 -15.69 -14.74 7.54
N LEU A 74 -15.00 -15.87 7.36
CA LEU A 74 -13.56 -15.97 7.65
C LEU A 74 -12.73 -15.07 6.75
N LEU A 75 -13.06 -15.00 5.45
CA LEU A 75 -12.38 -14.09 4.53
C LEU A 75 -12.59 -12.63 4.95
N ALA A 76 -13.84 -12.24 5.26
CA ALA A 76 -14.13 -10.89 5.73
C ALA A 76 -13.39 -10.54 7.02
N ALA A 77 -13.33 -11.46 7.99
CA ALA A 77 -12.56 -11.28 9.21
C ALA A 77 -11.05 -11.15 8.93
N GLY A 78 -10.50 -11.99 8.07
CA GLY A 78 -9.08 -11.93 7.69
C GLY A 78 -8.70 -10.60 7.05
N PHE A 79 -9.49 -10.12 6.08
CA PHE A 79 -9.28 -8.79 5.50
C PHE A 79 -9.51 -7.66 6.52
N GLY A 80 -10.45 -7.83 7.44
CA GLY A 80 -10.68 -6.90 8.55
C GLY A 80 -9.45 -6.76 9.45
N VAL A 81 -8.79 -7.85 9.81
CA VAL A 81 -7.56 -7.83 10.60
C VAL A 81 -6.42 -7.17 9.82
N MET A 82 -6.21 -7.53 8.56
CA MET A 82 -5.16 -6.92 7.73
C MET A 82 -5.32 -5.40 7.60
N THR A 83 -6.54 -4.94 7.37
CA THR A 83 -6.84 -3.50 7.28
C THR A 83 -6.67 -2.80 8.62
N TYR A 84 -7.08 -3.44 9.73
CA TYR A 84 -6.87 -2.91 11.07
C TYR A 84 -5.39 -2.73 11.41
N GLU A 85 -4.55 -3.74 11.14
CA GLU A 85 -3.10 -3.63 11.40
C GLU A 85 -2.42 -2.56 10.55
N THR A 86 -2.86 -2.38 9.30
CA THR A 86 -2.30 -1.36 8.39
C THR A 86 -2.69 0.06 8.79
N LEU A 87 -3.92 0.24 9.29
CA LEU A 87 -4.46 1.55 9.64
C LEU A 87 -4.21 1.92 11.10
N LYS A 88 -3.74 0.98 11.93
CA LYS A 88 -3.39 1.27 13.31
C LYS A 88 -2.28 2.32 13.31
N PRO A 89 -2.47 3.48 13.95
CA PRO A 89 -1.39 4.46 14.10
C PRO A 89 -0.24 3.77 14.82
N THR A 90 0.92 3.71 14.17
CA THR A 90 2.17 3.32 14.85
C THR A 90 2.41 4.35 15.95
N GLU A 91 2.70 3.91 17.17
CA GLU A 91 3.15 4.82 18.23
C GLU A 91 4.36 5.58 17.70
N GLN A 92 4.28 6.91 17.69
CA GLN A 92 5.42 7.75 17.31
C GLN A 92 6.59 7.38 18.23
N SER A 93 7.73 7.02 17.65
CA SER A 93 8.91 6.69 18.45
C SER A 93 9.35 7.92 19.25
N ALA A 94 9.99 7.72 20.39
CA ALA A 94 10.50 8.83 21.20
C ALA A 94 11.43 9.75 20.40
N GLU A 95 12.14 9.21 19.41
CA GLU A 95 13.01 9.94 18.48
C GLU A 95 12.21 10.85 17.52
N GLN A 96 11.04 10.42 17.01
CA GLN A 96 10.14 11.28 16.23
C GLN A 96 9.63 12.46 17.07
N VAL A 97 9.20 12.16 18.30
CA VAL A 97 8.71 13.19 19.21
C VAL A 97 9.82 14.18 19.57
N ALA A 98 11.07 13.72 19.70
CA ALA A 98 12.22 14.58 19.96
C ALA A 98 12.60 15.45 18.76
N MET A 99 12.41 14.96 17.54
CA MET A 99 12.60 15.71 16.29
C MET A 99 11.48 16.73 16.01
N GLU A 100 10.26 16.49 16.49
CA GLU A 100 9.13 17.43 16.40
C GLU A 100 9.21 18.58 17.43
N GLN A 101 10.09 18.50 18.42
CA GLN A 101 10.29 19.58 19.39
C GLN A 101 11.09 20.73 18.77
N THR A 102 10.71 21.97 19.11
CA THR A 102 11.45 23.16 18.70
C THR A 102 12.91 23.05 19.14
N PRO A 103 13.89 23.23 18.23
CA PRO A 103 15.29 23.07 18.57
C PRO A 103 15.75 24.05 19.66
N VAL A 104 16.53 23.56 20.64
CA VAL A 104 17.04 24.35 21.78
C VAL A 104 18.56 24.50 21.68
N VAL A 105 19.10 25.55 22.29
CA VAL A 105 20.55 25.74 22.41
C VAL A 105 21.20 24.52 23.06
N GLY A 106 22.20 23.95 22.39
CA GLY A 106 22.92 22.76 22.82
C GLY A 106 22.44 21.46 22.15
N ASP A 107 21.30 21.46 21.46
CA ASP A 107 20.82 20.29 20.73
C ASP A 107 21.79 19.92 19.60
N MET A 108 22.04 18.62 19.47
CA MET A 108 22.90 18.05 18.45
C MET A 108 22.09 17.19 17.49
N TYR A 109 22.38 17.35 16.22
CA TYR A 109 21.60 16.87 15.12
C TYR A 109 22.52 16.19 14.11
N PHE A 110 22.11 15.04 13.57
CA PHE A 110 22.88 14.36 12.51
C PHE A 110 22.14 14.48 11.18
N GLY A 111 22.90 14.72 10.11
CA GLY A 111 22.33 14.81 8.78
C GLY A 111 23.34 15.13 7.70
N ARG A 112 22.83 15.76 6.63
CA ARG A 112 23.63 16.24 5.51
C ARG A 112 23.47 17.75 5.35
N PHE A 113 24.47 18.38 4.75
CA PHE A 113 24.37 19.76 4.28
C PHE A 113 24.63 19.82 2.78
N GLU A 114 23.92 20.72 2.11
CA GLU A 114 24.06 21.05 0.70
C GLU A 114 24.40 22.53 0.60
N GLY A 115 25.61 22.85 0.13
CA GLY A 115 26.02 24.21 -0.19
C GLY A 115 25.64 24.57 -1.62
N ALA A 116 24.96 25.70 -1.81
CA ALA A 116 24.61 26.24 -3.11
C ALA A 116 25.78 27.06 -3.71
N ALA A 117 26.10 26.83 -4.98
CA ALA A 117 27.14 27.57 -5.70
C ALA A 117 26.70 29.01 -6.03
N GLU A 118 25.40 29.23 -6.15
CA GLU A 118 24.76 30.53 -6.41
C GLU A 118 23.51 30.63 -5.52
N PRO A 119 23.25 31.77 -4.85
CA PRO A 119 21.97 31.99 -4.16
C PRO A 119 20.84 31.89 -5.19
N ASP A 120 19.75 31.18 -4.85
CA ASP A 120 18.60 30.87 -5.71
C ASP A 120 18.80 29.77 -6.81
N SER A 121 19.94 29.05 -6.82
CA SER A 121 20.17 27.94 -7.76
C SER A 121 20.11 26.56 -7.10
N LEU A 122 18.92 25.95 -7.09
CA LEU A 122 18.70 24.53 -6.71
C LEU A 122 19.47 23.52 -7.59
N VAL A 123 20.15 23.96 -8.64
CA VAL A 123 20.76 23.12 -9.68
C VAL A 123 22.28 23.02 -9.55
N ALA A 124 22.92 23.93 -8.81
CA ALA A 124 24.37 23.97 -8.65
C ALA A 124 24.78 23.71 -7.20
N ILE A 125 24.72 22.45 -6.76
CA ILE A 125 25.26 22.04 -5.45
C ILE A 125 26.80 22.08 -5.56
N SER A 126 27.43 23.05 -4.91
CA SER A 126 28.90 23.19 -4.89
C SER A 126 29.56 22.31 -3.83
N ASP A 127 28.85 22.03 -2.73
CA ASP A 127 29.40 21.24 -1.63
C ASP A 127 28.31 20.35 -1.02
N LEU A 128 28.67 19.10 -0.74
CA LEU A 128 27.78 18.12 -0.12
C LEU A 128 28.59 17.39 0.95
N GLY A 129 28.08 17.34 2.17
CA GLY A 129 28.70 16.61 3.26
C GLY A 129 27.71 16.08 4.28
N PHE A 130 28.19 15.14 5.08
CA PHE A 130 27.46 14.47 6.17
C PHE A 130 28.21 14.69 7.48
N GLY A 131 27.46 14.91 8.56
CA GLY A 131 28.05 15.06 9.88
C GLY A 131 27.08 15.55 10.94
N TRP A 132 27.67 15.96 12.06
CA TRP A 132 26.95 16.47 13.21
C TRP A 132 26.82 17.99 13.16
N PHE A 133 25.66 18.48 13.56
CA PHE A 133 25.32 19.89 13.64
C PHE A 133 24.87 20.21 15.06
N LYS A 134 25.34 21.32 15.61
CA LYS A 134 24.99 21.77 16.95
C LYS A 134 24.37 23.16 16.90
N ILE A 135 23.29 23.35 17.64
CA ILE A 135 22.69 24.67 17.81
C ILE A 135 23.44 25.42 18.90
N VAL A 136 24.21 26.43 18.50
CA VAL A 136 25.05 27.22 19.41
C VAL A 136 24.27 28.36 20.04
N LYS A 137 23.31 28.93 19.30
CA LYS A 137 22.53 30.09 19.72
C LYS A 137 21.18 30.11 19.02
N VAL A 138 20.16 30.61 19.72
CA VAL A 138 18.83 30.86 19.16
C VAL A 138 18.48 32.32 19.43
N GLU A 139 18.27 33.10 18.38
CA GLU A 139 17.81 34.49 18.45
C GLU A 139 16.45 34.60 17.75
N GLY A 140 15.38 34.51 18.53
CA GLY A 140 14.01 34.53 18.00
C GLY A 140 13.76 33.34 17.09
N ASP A 141 13.65 33.61 15.78
CA ASP A 141 13.36 32.63 14.72
C ASP A 141 14.62 32.26 13.91
N THR A 142 15.80 32.66 14.40
CA THR A 142 17.11 32.39 13.77
C THR A 142 17.95 31.48 14.66
N TYR A 143 18.38 30.36 14.10
CA TYR A 143 19.17 29.32 14.74
C TYR A 143 20.60 29.37 14.22
N PHE A 144 21.59 29.49 15.10
CA PHE A 144 23.00 29.45 14.72
C PHE A 144 23.49 28.00 14.78
N VAL A 145 23.71 27.42 13.60
CA VAL A 145 24.08 26.01 13.41
C VAL A 145 25.59 25.91 13.18
N ALA A 146 26.31 25.24 14.08
CA ALA A 146 27.73 24.94 13.91
C ALA A 146 27.92 23.52 13.37
N LYS A 147 28.82 23.34 12.41
CA LYS A 147 29.19 22.03 11.87
C LYS A 147 30.25 21.37 12.76
N SER A 148 30.27 20.04 12.85
CA SER A 148 31.41 19.32 13.45
C SER A 148 32.67 19.49 12.60
N THR A 149 33.84 19.47 13.23
CA THR A 149 35.13 19.60 12.53
C THR A 149 35.42 18.41 11.61
N ASP A 150 34.90 17.23 11.97
CA ASP A 150 34.94 16.02 11.14
C ASP A 150 33.67 15.91 10.29
N MET A 151 33.77 16.33 9.02
CA MET A 151 32.72 16.26 7.99
C MET A 151 33.12 15.26 6.90
N SER A 152 32.22 14.34 6.56
CA SER A 152 32.46 13.39 5.46
C SER A 152 31.76 13.82 4.17
N LYS A 153 32.47 13.78 3.05
CA LYS A 153 31.89 13.96 1.69
C LYS A 153 31.14 12.72 1.18
N GLN A 154 31.25 11.60 1.89
CA GLN A 154 30.57 10.35 1.59
C GLN A 154 29.58 10.03 2.72
N HIS A 155 28.48 9.36 2.38
CA HIS A 155 27.53 8.91 3.39
C HIS A 155 28.21 7.94 4.37
N GLN A 156 28.32 8.35 5.63
CA GLN A 156 28.80 7.50 6.72
C GLN A 156 27.77 7.40 7.85
N PRO A 157 27.67 6.25 8.54
CA PRO A 157 26.84 6.11 9.72
C PRO A 157 27.23 7.10 10.81
N LYS A 158 26.25 7.56 11.59
CA LYS A 158 26.42 8.55 12.67
C LYS A 158 27.43 8.13 13.74
N GLU A 159 27.66 6.82 13.90
CA GLU A 159 28.62 6.25 14.86
C GLU A 159 30.08 6.39 14.43
N GLN A 160 30.33 6.66 13.13
CA GLN A 160 31.68 6.76 12.57
C GLN A 160 32.20 8.20 12.53
N LEU A 161 31.35 9.19 12.81
CA LEU A 161 31.67 10.61 12.72
C LEU A 161 31.77 11.24 14.12
N GLU A 162 32.81 12.05 14.32
CA GLU A 162 33.03 12.70 15.60
C GLU A 162 31.95 13.75 15.90
N SER A 163 31.57 13.83 17.17
CA SER A 163 30.53 14.76 17.69
C SER A 163 31.03 15.56 18.90
N ALA A 164 32.35 15.66 19.09
CA ALA A 164 32.97 16.31 20.24
C ALA A 164 33.42 17.74 19.94
N GLU A 165 33.90 17.99 18.71
CA GLU A 165 34.44 19.29 18.29
C GLU A 165 33.57 19.90 17.19
N PHE A 166 33.20 21.17 17.38
CA PHE A 166 32.34 21.93 16.48
C PHE A 166 33.00 23.27 16.17
N GLU A 167 32.69 23.83 15.00
CA GLU A 167 33.12 25.16 14.59
C GLU A 167 32.67 26.22 15.62
N GLU A 168 33.55 27.17 15.95
CA GLU A 168 33.26 28.23 16.94
C GLU A 168 32.21 29.24 16.44
N GLU A 169 32.07 29.39 15.11
CA GLU A 169 31.12 30.29 14.46
C GLU A 169 29.96 29.48 13.86
N GLY A 170 28.74 29.75 14.32
CA GLY A 170 27.53 29.12 13.78
C GLY A 170 26.97 29.88 12.57
N THR A 171 26.53 29.15 11.55
CA THR A 171 25.80 29.72 10.40
C THR A 171 24.36 30.05 10.82
N PRO A 172 23.87 31.29 10.63
CA PRO A 172 22.49 31.63 10.95
C PRO A 172 21.52 30.99 9.93
N ALA A 173 20.59 30.19 10.43
CA ALA A 173 19.62 29.44 9.63
C ALA A 173 18.20 29.53 10.21
N LYS A 174 17.19 29.29 9.36
CA LYS A 174 15.77 29.24 9.71
C LYS A 174 15.21 27.86 9.44
N ILE A 175 14.22 27.45 10.23
CA ILE A 175 13.51 26.19 10.01
C ILE A 175 12.53 26.37 8.85
N VAL A 176 12.72 25.59 7.79
CA VAL A 176 11.83 25.59 6.61
C VAL A 176 10.80 24.46 6.74
N GLU A 177 11.23 23.30 7.24
CA GLU A 177 10.38 22.13 7.40
C GLU A 177 10.73 21.41 8.71
N GLN A 178 9.71 21.05 9.49
CA GLN A 178 9.84 20.22 10.68
C GLN A 178 8.66 19.25 10.72
N THR A 179 8.87 18.05 10.17
CA THR A 179 7.82 17.03 10.03
C THR A 179 8.35 15.66 10.40
N GLY A 180 7.87 15.10 11.51
CA GLY A 180 8.22 13.75 11.97
C GLY A 180 9.72 13.60 12.22
N TRP A 181 10.42 12.92 11.32
CA TRP A 181 11.86 12.65 11.41
C TRP A 181 12.74 13.69 10.73
N GLN A 182 12.16 14.62 9.97
CA GLN A 182 12.92 15.52 9.12
C GLN A 182 12.84 16.94 9.68
N LEU A 183 14.02 17.51 9.92
CA LEU A 183 14.21 18.93 10.20
C LEU A 183 15.08 19.52 9.10
N THR A 184 14.53 20.45 8.32
CA THR A 184 15.26 21.19 7.29
C THR A 184 15.52 22.61 7.79
N LEU A 185 16.79 22.96 7.88
CA LEU A 185 17.25 24.31 8.24
C LEU A 185 17.90 24.94 7.01
N GLU A 186 17.52 26.15 6.64
CA GLU A 186 18.10 26.88 5.52
C GLU A 186 18.82 28.13 6.03
N ALA A 187 20.08 28.33 5.63
CA ALA A 187 20.85 29.49 6.01
C ALA A 187 20.19 30.78 5.50
N ILE A 188 20.27 31.88 6.26
CA ILE A 188 19.65 33.17 5.89
C ILE A 188 20.20 33.72 4.56
N ASP A 189 21.46 33.38 4.25
CA ASP A 189 22.13 33.77 3.01
C ASP A 189 21.86 32.80 1.84
N GLU A 190 20.98 31.80 2.03
CA GLU A 190 20.66 30.73 1.07
C GLU A 190 21.90 29.94 0.60
N SER A 191 23.03 30.09 1.31
CA SER A 191 24.30 29.48 0.92
C SER A 191 24.35 28.00 1.26
N VAL A 192 23.63 27.57 2.30
CA VAL A 192 23.65 26.20 2.83
C VAL A 192 22.26 25.78 3.31
N THR A 193 21.82 24.60 2.87
CA THR A 193 20.66 23.91 3.42
C THR A 193 21.11 22.68 4.21
N PHE A 194 20.63 22.55 5.45
CA PHE A 194 20.88 21.42 6.33
C PHE A 194 19.65 20.53 6.38
N TYR A 195 19.81 19.25 6.08
CA TYR A 195 18.79 18.22 6.21
C TYR A 195 19.16 17.30 7.34
N VAL A 196 18.38 17.37 8.42
CA VAL A 196 18.62 16.61 9.65
C VAL A 196 17.59 15.51 9.79
N THR A 197 18.06 14.32 10.16
CA THR A 197 17.21 13.12 10.30
C THR A 197 17.28 12.48 11.69
N ASP A 198 18.18 12.95 12.55
CA ASP A 198 18.43 12.35 13.86
C ASP A 198 18.81 13.42 14.90
N LYS A 199 18.44 13.20 16.16
CA LYS A 199 18.76 14.05 17.30
C LYS A 199 19.46 13.24 18.38
N LYS A 200 20.56 13.77 18.91
CA LYS A 200 21.36 13.16 19.99
C LYS A 200 21.12 13.81 21.33
#